data_AF-A0A7S0P319-F1
#
_entry.id   AF-A0A7S0P319-F1
#
_cell.length_a   1.000
_cell.length_b   1.000
_cell.length_c   1.000
_cell.angle_alpha   90.00
_cell.angle_beta   90.00
_cell.angle_gamma   90.00
#
_symmetry.space_group_name_H-M   'P 1'
#
loop_
_entity.id
_entity.type
_entity.pdbx_description
1 polymer ?
#
loop_
_entity_poly.entity_id
_entity_poly.type
_entity_poly.pdbx_seq_one_letter_code
_entity_poly.pdbx_strand_id
1 'polypeptide(L)'
;RWSPFASDQAPAPPPPACFARGYESVGCNCVPASECSPWGSSRGGECCGDDGGYCGSEWVSMDASAWIETCTELDFIRVSPGCGVEVATESSGRGETFTYGSSVLVCGYDCESRPTPGCDSVRSLRLFPLLPPPPPRPPFAPGQAPA
;
A
#
# COMPACT_ATOMS: atom_id res chain seq x y z
N ARG A 1 -10.58 39.89 -32.51
CA ARG A 1 -9.55 38.86 -32.23
C ARG A 1 -10.13 37.96 -31.14
N TRP A 2 -10.52 36.75 -31.47
CA TRP A 2 -11.13 35.79 -30.56
C TRP A 2 -10.06 34.75 -30.20
N SER A 3 -9.74 34.62 -28.91
CA SER A 3 -8.89 33.55 -28.38
C SER A 3 -9.80 32.43 -27.90
N PRO A 4 -9.62 31.17 -28.33
CA PRO A 4 -10.45 30.09 -27.82
C PRO A 4 -9.66 29.25 -26.80
N PHE A 5 -10.38 28.82 -25.75
CA PHE A 5 -10.06 27.78 -24.78
C PHE A 5 -8.98 28.08 -23.74
N ALA A 6 -9.37 28.72 -22.64
CA ALA A 6 -8.90 28.28 -21.34
C ALA A 6 -9.60 26.94 -21.06
N SER A 7 -8.84 25.85 -21.02
CA SER A 7 -9.35 24.56 -20.55
C SER A 7 -9.74 24.72 -19.08
N ASP A 8 -11.04 24.68 -18.83
CA ASP A 8 -11.65 24.37 -17.54
C ASP A 8 -11.17 22.97 -17.12
N GLN A 9 -9.95 22.89 -16.59
CA GLN A 9 -9.47 21.68 -15.96
C GLN A 9 -10.14 21.64 -14.58
N ALA A 10 -11.18 20.82 -14.46
CA ALA A 10 -11.81 20.53 -13.18
C ALA A 10 -10.71 20.27 -12.13
N PRO A 11 -10.86 20.78 -10.90
CA PRO A 11 -9.89 20.49 -9.84
C PRO A 11 -9.61 18.99 -9.82
N ALA A 12 -8.33 18.61 -9.82
CA ALA A 12 -7.97 17.21 -9.71
C ALA A 12 -8.72 16.64 -8.49
N PRO A 13 -9.39 15.48 -8.60
CA PRO A 13 -10.03 14.87 -7.46
C PRO A 13 -9.01 14.76 -6.33
N PRO A 14 -9.41 15.00 -5.07
CA PRO A 14 -8.49 14.83 -3.95
C PRO A 14 -7.85 13.44 -4.06
N PRO A 15 -6.55 13.32 -3.76
CA PRO A 15 -5.88 12.02 -3.81
C PRO A 15 -6.68 11.02 -2.98
N PRO A 16 -6.90 9.78 -3.50
CA PRO A 16 -7.65 8.79 -2.76
C PRO A 16 -6.95 8.54 -1.42
N ALA A 17 -7.74 8.50 -0.34
CA ALA A 17 -7.21 8.11 0.96
C ALA A 17 -6.60 6.71 0.85
N CYS A 18 -5.42 6.52 1.44
CA CYS A 18 -4.77 5.22 1.50
C CYS A 18 -5.07 4.56 2.84
N PHE A 19 -5.34 3.26 2.78
CA PHE A 19 -5.70 2.46 3.94
C PHE A 19 -4.71 1.32 4.12
N ALA A 20 -4.43 0.96 5.37
CA ALA A 20 -3.69 -0.24 5.70
C ALA A 20 -4.22 -0.92 6.97
N ARG A 21 -4.01 -2.24 7.05
CA ARG A 21 -4.31 -3.06 8.23
C ARG A 21 -3.12 -3.91 8.60
N GLY A 22 -2.91 -4.06 9.90
CA GLY A 22 -1.85 -4.88 10.48
C GLY A 22 -2.35 -6.23 10.96
N TYR A 23 -1.54 -7.25 10.74
CA TYR A 23 -1.80 -8.60 11.24
C TYR A 23 -0.55 -9.16 11.93
N GLU A 24 -0.79 -9.93 12.98
CA GLU A 24 0.20 -10.55 13.87
C GLU A 24 0.15 -12.07 13.77
N SER A 25 1.25 -12.76 14.08
CA SER A 25 1.38 -14.21 14.07
C SER A 25 1.09 -14.89 12.72
N VAL A 26 1.15 -14.16 11.60
CA VAL A 26 0.83 -14.74 10.28
C VAL A 26 2.07 -15.30 9.61
N GLY A 27 1.90 -16.30 8.73
CA GLY A 27 2.98 -16.90 7.94
C GLY A 27 2.75 -16.79 6.43
N CYS A 28 3.39 -17.69 5.67
CA CYS A 28 3.24 -17.76 4.21
C CYS A 28 1.85 -18.13 3.70
N ASN A 29 0.94 -18.49 4.61
CA ASN A 29 -0.49 -18.65 4.32
C ASN A 29 -1.18 -17.30 4.06
N CYS A 30 -0.66 -16.19 4.58
CA CYS A 30 -1.18 -14.86 4.27
C CYS A 30 -0.58 -14.31 2.98
N VAL A 31 -1.29 -14.49 1.87
CA VAL A 31 -0.82 -14.12 0.54
C VAL A 31 -0.95 -12.61 0.32
N PRO A 32 0.14 -11.85 0.09
CA PRO A 32 0.04 -10.40 -0.12
C PRO A 32 -0.80 -9.98 -1.33
N ALA A 33 -0.85 -10.85 -2.34
CA ALA A 33 -1.60 -10.63 -3.57
C ALA A 33 -3.09 -11.03 -3.48
N SER A 34 -3.52 -11.74 -2.44
CA SER A 34 -4.93 -12.06 -2.29
C SER A 34 -5.70 -10.79 -1.96
N GLU A 35 -6.83 -10.54 -2.60
CA GLU A 35 -7.75 -9.50 -2.17
C GLU A 35 -8.62 -10.10 -1.05
N CYS A 36 -8.42 -9.64 0.19
CA CYS A 36 -9.43 -9.84 1.22
C CYS A 36 -10.68 -9.07 0.78
N SER A 37 -11.59 -9.77 0.13
CA SER A 37 -12.85 -9.20 -0.35
C SER A 37 -13.95 -9.51 0.67
N PRO A 38 -14.63 -8.49 1.23
CA PRO A 38 -14.40 -7.06 1.05
C PRO A 38 -13.25 -6.54 1.92
N TRP A 39 -12.75 -5.35 1.57
CA TRP A 39 -11.91 -4.45 2.37
C TRP A 39 -12.57 -4.02 3.72
N GLY A 40 -13.36 -4.89 4.36
CA GLY A 40 -14.18 -4.65 5.54
C GLY A 40 -14.07 -5.74 6.60
N SER A 41 -13.39 -6.86 6.34
CA SER A 41 -13.14 -7.84 7.41
C SER A 41 -11.86 -7.52 8.15
N SER A 42 -12.00 -7.17 9.43
CA SER A 42 -10.92 -7.07 10.41
C SER A 42 -10.64 -8.42 11.09
N ARG A 43 -11.20 -9.53 10.60
CA ARG A 43 -10.93 -10.85 11.16
C ARG A 43 -9.69 -11.45 10.49
N GLY A 44 -8.67 -11.75 11.30
CA GLY A 44 -7.45 -12.44 10.86
C GLY A 44 -7.76 -13.71 10.06
N GLY A 45 -8.70 -14.53 10.57
CA GLY A 45 -9.24 -15.75 9.93
C GLY A 45 -9.63 -15.61 8.45
N GLU A 46 -10.30 -14.51 8.10
CA GLU A 46 -10.81 -14.29 6.74
C GLU A 46 -9.74 -13.76 5.77
N CYS A 47 -8.62 -13.25 6.30
CA CYS A 47 -7.58 -12.60 5.53
C CYS A 47 -6.24 -13.34 5.45
N CYS A 48 -5.88 -13.98 6.56
CA CYS A 48 -4.59 -14.65 6.78
C CYS A 48 -4.78 -16.03 7.44
N GLY A 49 -6.00 -16.59 7.46
CA GLY A 49 -6.30 -17.84 8.17
C GLY A 49 -6.34 -17.68 9.69
N ASP A 50 -6.59 -18.77 10.41
CA ASP A 50 -6.66 -18.78 11.88
C ASP A 50 -5.30 -18.63 12.56
N ASP A 51 -4.22 -18.71 11.78
CA ASP A 51 -2.85 -18.68 12.27
C ASP A 51 -2.44 -17.29 12.80
N GLY A 52 -3.15 -16.21 12.44
CA GLY A 52 -2.83 -14.87 12.89
C GLY A 52 -4.02 -13.94 13.14
N GLY A 53 -3.76 -12.91 13.95
CA GLY A 53 -4.74 -11.95 14.46
C GLY A 53 -4.69 -10.62 13.72
N TYR A 54 -5.83 -9.93 13.66
CA TYR A 54 -5.80 -8.50 13.35
C TYR A 54 -5.27 -7.76 14.57
N CYS A 55 -4.22 -6.97 14.40
CA CYS A 55 -3.56 -6.29 15.53
C CYS A 55 -4.37 -5.10 16.09
N GLY A 56 -5.66 -5.01 15.76
CA GLY A 56 -6.59 -3.99 16.26
C GLY A 56 -6.57 -2.66 15.50
N SER A 57 -5.60 -2.43 14.62
CA SER A 57 -5.36 -1.12 14.02
C SER A 57 -5.60 -1.08 12.51
N GLU A 58 -6.48 -0.15 12.10
CA GLU A 58 -6.67 0.28 10.72
C GLU A 58 -6.11 1.70 10.61
N TRP A 59 -5.18 1.89 9.67
CA TRP A 59 -4.53 3.17 9.44
C TRP A 59 -5.06 3.77 8.17
N VAL A 60 -5.37 5.06 8.23
CA VAL A 60 -5.80 5.86 7.08
C VAL A 60 -4.87 7.05 6.96
N SER A 61 -4.37 7.30 5.75
CA SER A 61 -3.63 8.52 5.46
C SER A 61 -4.21 9.28 4.28
N MET A 62 -4.33 10.60 4.47
CA MET A 62 -4.54 11.58 3.41
C MET A 62 -3.27 12.42 3.16
N ASP A 63 -2.22 12.23 3.96
CA ASP A 63 -0.93 12.91 3.85
C ASP A 63 0.18 11.87 3.70
N ALA A 64 0.77 11.81 2.50
CA ALA A 64 1.87 10.89 2.18
C ALA A 64 3.15 11.12 3.00
N SER A 65 3.23 12.22 3.75
CA SER A 65 4.37 12.56 4.61
C SER A 65 4.13 12.20 6.09
N ALA A 66 2.90 11.91 6.49
CA ALA A 66 2.54 11.66 7.87
C ALA A 66 2.89 10.22 8.29
N TRP A 67 3.70 10.10 9.34
CA TRP A 67 3.99 8.84 10.00
C TRP A 67 2.93 8.53 11.06
N ILE A 68 2.53 7.26 11.13
CA ILE A 68 1.52 6.73 12.01
C ILE A 68 2.15 5.59 12.80
N GLU A 69 2.00 5.61 14.12
CA GLU A 69 2.51 4.54 14.98
C GLU A 69 1.70 3.25 14.78
N THR A 70 2.40 2.12 14.77
CA THR A 70 1.79 0.81 14.53
C THR A 70 1.58 0.02 15.82
N CYS A 71 0.84 -1.07 15.71
CA CYS A 71 0.93 -2.17 16.67
C CYS A 71 2.36 -2.76 16.63
N THR A 72 2.83 -3.29 17.77
CA THR A 72 4.23 -3.75 17.92
C THR A 72 4.48 -5.16 17.42
N GLU A 73 3.42 -5.93 17.15
CA GLU A 73 3.48 -7.37 16.84
C GLU A 73 3.20 -7.64 15.34
N LEU A 74 3.75 -6.79 14.46
CA LEU A 74 3.45 -6.84 13.04
C LEU A 74 4.23 -7.91 12.29
N ASP A 75 3.48 -8.77 11.58
CA ASP A 75 4.02 -9.77 10.64
C ASP A 75 3.55 -9.55 9.21
N PHE A 76 2.39 -8.91 9.01
CA PHE A 76 1.85 -8.59 7.70
C PHE A 76 1.11 -7.25 7.68
N ILE A 77 1.28 -6.54 6.57
CA ILE A 77 0.60 -5.26 6.31
C ILE A 77 -0.18 -5.40 5.00
N ARG A 78 -1.50 -5.26 5.11
CA ARG A 78 -2.40 -5.19 3.96
C ARG A 78 -2.58 -3.74 3.55
N VAL A 79 -2.36 -3.42 2.27
CA VAL A 79 -2.44 -2.05 1.75
C VAL A 79 -3.52 -1.95 0.69
N SER A 80 -4.27 -0.84 0.67
CA SER A 80 -5.37 -0.64 -0.29
C SER A 80 -4.86 -0.62 -1.73
N PRO A 81 -5.63 -1.17 -2.69
CA PRO A 81 -5.25 -1.12 -4.10
C PRO A 81 -4.92 0.31 -4.54
N GLY A 82 -3.82 0.48 -5.27
CA GLY A 82 -3.34 1.78 -5.71
C GLY A 82 -2.57 2.58 -4.64
N CYS A 83 -2.29 2.00 -3.49
CA CYS A 83 -1.45 2.61 -2.45
C CYS A 83 -0.19 1.80 -2.17
N GLY A 84 0.84 2.50 -1.73
CA GLY A 84 2.05 1.94 -1.16
C GLY A 84 2.14 2.24 0.33
N VAL A 85 3.06 1.55 0.99
CA VAL A 85 3.41 1.75 2.39
C VAL A 85 4.92 1.87 2.53
N GLU A 86 5.37 2.77 3.38
CA GLU A 86 6.73 2.75 3.90
C GLU A 86 6.66 2.50 5.40
N VAL A 87 7.50 1.61 5.88
CA VAL A 87 7.59 1.22 7.29
C VAL A 87 8.93 1.63 7.85
N ALA A 88 8.96 1.86 9.16
CA ALA A 88 10.16 2.23 9.90
C ALA A 88 10.27 1.39 11.18
N THR A 89 11.50 1.07 11.56
CA THR A 89 11.80 0.25 12.75
C THR A 89 11.74 1.05 14.06
N GLU A 90 11.58 2.38 13.99
CA GLU A 90 11.34 3.24 15.14
C GLU A 90 10.14 4.18 14.91
N SER A 91 9.72 4.86 15.98
CA SER A 91 8.64 5.84 15.94
C SER A 91 8.93 7.03 15.02
N SER A 92 7.86 7.57 14.43
CA SER A 92 7.89 8.76 13.57
C SER A 92 8.88 8.67 12.39
N GLY A 93 9.01 7.50 11.78
CA GLY A 93 9.81 7.31 10.57
C GLY A 93 11.32 7.22 10.78
N ARG A 94 11.77 6.96 12.01
CA ARG A 94 13.20 6.81 12.32
C ARG A 94 13.66 5.35 12.21
N GLY A 95 14.97 5.14 12.28
CA GLY A 95 15.58 3.82 12.13
C GLY A 95 15.73 3.42 10.68
N GLU A 96 15.69 2.12 10.41
CA GLU A 96 15.70 1.59 9.05
C GLU A 96 14.31 1.72 8.43
N THR A 97 14.26 2.09 7.15
CA THR A 97 12.99 2.20 6.41
C THR A 97 12.93 1.27 5.21
N PHE A 98 11.72 0.79 4.92
CA PHE A 98 11.45 -0.13 3.82
C PHE A 98 10.17 0.31 3.09
N THR A 99 10.24 0.41 1.77
CA THR A 99 9.12 0.88 0.94
C THR A 99 8.55 -0.24 0.08
N TYR A 100 7.23 -0.35 0.09
CA TYR A 100 6.48 -1.37 -0.65
C TYR A 100 5.34 -0.73 -1.45
N GLY A 101 5.20 -1.14 -2.71
CA GLY A 101 4.09 -0.71 -3.58
C GLY A 101 2.83 -1.56 -3.45
N SER A 102 2.75 -2.42 -2.44
CA SER A 102 1.63 -3.35 -2.21
C SER A 102 1.72 -3.92 -0.80
N SER A 103 0.74 -4.75 -0.41
CA SER A 103 0.78 -5.56 0.81
C SER A 103 2.09 -6.34 0.93
N VAL A 104 2.52 -6.61 2.17
CA VAL A 104 3.83 -7.19 2.45
C VAL A 104 3.84 -8.00 3.74
N LEU A 105 4.56 -9.13 3.72
CA LEU A 105 4.97 -9.87 4.92
C LEU A 105 6.26 -9.23 5.45
N VAL A 106 6.27 -8.74 6.69
CA VAL A 106 7.40 -7.98 7.25
C VAL A 106 8.34 -8.84 8.10
N CYS A 107 7.97 -10.10 8.36
CA CYS A 107 8.73 -11.05 9.20
C CYS A 107 9.86 -11.78 8.44
N GLY A 108 10.02 -11.57 7.14
CA GLY A 108 11.15 -12.12 6.37
C GLY A 108 11.03 -13.61 6.05
N TYR A 109 9.81 -14.12 5.92
CA TYR A 109 9.55 -15.48 5.48
C TYR A 109 10.07 -15.74 4.05
N ASP A 110 10.42 -16.99 3.73
CA ASP A 110 10.93 -17.38 2.41
C ASP A 110 9.97 -17.08 1.23
N CYS A 111 8.67 -16.94 1.52
CA CYS A 111 7.65 -16.53 0.55
C CYS A 111 7.62 -15.03 0.26
N GLU A 112 8.40 -14.23 0.98
CA GLU A 112 8.66 -12.83 0.72
C GLU A 112 10.10 -12.64 0.28
N SER A 113 10.28 -12.28 -0.98
CA SER A 113 11.63 -12.09 -1.57
C SER A 113 12.15 -10.67 -1.40
N ARG A 114 11.28 -9.72 -1.03
CA ARG A 114 11.66 -8.33 -0.79
C ARG A 114 12.39 -8.21 0.56
N PRO A 115 13.30 -7.24 0.73
CA PRO A 115 13.88 -6.94 2.03
C PRO A 115 12.80 -6.62 3.06
N THR A 116 12.96 -7.13 4.28
CA THR A 116 11.98 -6.98 5.36
C THR A 116 12.64 -6.46 6.64
N PRO A 117 11.93 -5.65 7.45
CA PRO A 117 12.45 -5.18 8.73
C PRO A 117 12.61 -6.30 9.78
N GLY A 118 11.94 -7.44 9.60
CA GLY A 118 11.90 -8.53 10.58
C GLY A 118 10.60 -8.52 11.39
N CYS A 119 10.31 -9.66 12.01
CA CYS A 119 9.08 -9.86 12.79
C CYS A 119 9.03 -8.86 13.94
N ASP A 120 7.85 -8.35 14.26
CA ASP A 120 7.61 -7.42 15.36
C ASP A 120 8.51 -6.17 15.36
N SER A 121 9.11 -5.83 14.21
CA SER A 121 10.14 -4.79 14.13
C SER A 121 9.60 -3.46 13.64
N VAL A 122 8.42 -3.45 13.01
CA VAL A 122 7.76 -2.21 12.55
C VAL A 122 7.22 -1.43 13.75
N ARG A 123 7.47 -0.12 13.77
CA ARG A 123 7.01 0.81 14.83
C ARG A 123 6.20 1.97 14.29
N SER A 124 6.50 2.41 13.07
CA SER A 124 5.69 3.41 12.39
C SER A 124 5.60 3.13 10.91
N LEU A 125 4.53 3.62 10.28
CA LEU A 125 4.33 3.53 8.84
C LEU A 125 3.80 4.84 8.27
N ARG A 126 3.96 5.04 6.97
CA ARG A 126 3.24 6.05 6.20
C ARG A 126 2.66 5.44 4.95
N LEU A 127 1.50 5.94 4.54
CA LEU A 127 0.77 5.46 3.37
C LEU A 127 0.74 6.54 2.30
N PHE A 128 0.90 6.13 1.05
CA PHE A 128 0.95 7.06 -0.07
C PHE A 128 0.25 6.49 -1.31
N PRO A 129 -0.41 7.33 -2.12
CA PRO A 129 -0.99 6.89 -3.38
C PRO A 129 0.13 6.56 -4.37
N LEU A 130 -0.02 5.45 -5.07
CA LEU A 130 0.80 5.14 -6.24
C LEU A 130 0.24 5.90 -7.43
N LEU A 131 1.13 6.37 -8.31
CA LEU A 131 0.69 6.96 -9.58
C LEU A 131 -0.17 5.93 -10.33
N PRO A 132 -1.32 6.33 -10.90
CA PRO A 132 -2.07 5.45 -11.78
C PRO A 132 -1.13 4.92 -12.87
N PRO A 133 -1.23 3.64 -13.26
CA PRO A 133 -0.49 3.14 -14.40
C PRO A 133 -0.79 4.05 -15.59
N PRO A 134 0.22 4.43 -16.40
CA PRO A 134 -0.02 5.23 -17.59
C PRO A 134 -1.09 4.52 -18.44
N PRO A 135 -2.03 5.26 -19.04
CA PRO A 135 -3.05 4.65 -19.88
C PRO A 135 -2.36 3.77 -20.94
N PRO A 136 -2.94 2.60 -21.29
CA PRO A 136 -2.38 1.77 -22.34
C PRO A 136 -2.19 2.64 -23.59
N ARG A 137 -0.98 2.66 -24.14
CA ARG A 137 -0.74 3.38 -25.40
C ARG A 137 -1.74 2.82 -26.41
N PRO A 138 -2.50 3.67 -27.13
CA PRO A 138 -3.34 3.17 -28.20
C PRO A 138 -2.45 2.36 -29.16
N PRO A 139 -2.94 1.22 -29.69
CA PRO A 139 -2.20 0.49 -30.71
C PRO A 139 -1.86 1.48 -31.83
N PHE A 140 -0.61 1.46 -32.29
CA PHE A 140 -0.18 2.26 -33.43
C PHE A 140 -1.18 2.07 -34.56
N ALA A 141 -1.86 3.14 -34.98
CA ALA A 141 -2.67 3.10 -36.17
C ALA A 141 -1.72 2.77 -37.34
N PRO A 142 -1.99 1.72 -38.14
CA PRO A 142 -1.17 1.43 -39.32
C PRO A 142 -1.33 2.62 -40.28
N GLY A 143 -0.29 3.44 -40.40
CA GLY A 143 -0.30 4.59 -41.33
C GLY A 143 0.60 5.77 -40.99
N GLN A 144 1.14 5.90 -39.77
CA GLN A 144 2.15 6.94 -39.49
C GLN A 144 3.56 6.36 -39.66
N ALA A 145 4.04 6.35 -40.90
CA ALA A 145 5.47 6.30 -41.15
C ALA A 145 6.11 7.64 -40.71
N PRO A 146 7.31 7.64 -40.11
CA PRO A 146 8.08 8.87 -39.95
C PRO A 146 8.49 9.42 -41.32
N ALA A 147 8.63 10.75 -41.37
CA ALA A 147 8.98 11.55 -42.54
C ALA A 147 10.31 11.15 -43.20
#